data_AF-M5GDK8-F1
#
_entry.id   AF-M5GDK8-F1
#
_cell.length_a   1.000
_cell.length_b   1.000
_cell.length_c   1.000
_cell.angle_alpha   90.00
_cell.angle_beta   90.00
_cell.angle_gamma   90.00
#
_symmetry.space_group_name_H-M   'P 1'
#
loop_
_entity.id
_entity.type
_entity.pdbx_description
1 polymer ?
#
loop_
_entity_poly.entity_id
_entity_poly.type
_entity_poly.pdbx_seq_one_letter_code
_entity_poly.pdbx_strand_id
1 'polypeptide(L)'
;MNNVFRETRELPVLELLDYIWCHQMAHHYKRQTYALTLPSTDSDYVAKHLKVFTDNCVAAWTFKVTPSVHLQALVEGPGGDKYDVMLDPELKGGMCSCRFFQQYLVPCAHAIAACYEFNQAPGKYFDKCYLNSTLQEAYQVPYPMVLLSELDLDTALDPPQRKMHRGRPATVRKEPGAGPPRQTM
;
A
#
# COMPACT_ATOMS: atom_id res chain seq x y z
N MET A 1 8.71 6.32 2.97
CA MET A 1 8.95 6.43 1.51
C MET A 1 9.58 7.76 1.11
N ASN A 2 9.15 8.91 1.66
CA ASN A 2 9.73 10.23 1.32
C ASN A 2 11.24 10.40 1.57
N ASN A 3 11.85 9.66 2.52
CA ASN A 3 13.28 9.83 2.82
C ASN A 3 14.20 9.12 1.81
N VAL A 4 13.74 8.05 1.15
CA VAL A 4 14.58 7.22 0.25
C VAL A 4 14.99 8.00 -0.99
N PHE A 5 14.11 8.87 -1.49
CA PHE A 5 14.34 9.65 -2.71
C PHE A 5 14.68 11.11 -2.42
N ARG A 6 15.04 11.45 -1.17
CA ARG A 6 15.16 12.85 -0.76
C ARG A 6 16.29 13.54 -1.53
N GLU A 7 17.47 12.93 -1.55
CA GLU A 7 18.65 13.48 -2.22
C GLU A 7 18.58 13.27 -3.73
N THR A 8 17.93 12.20 -4.18
CA THR A 8 17.82 11.83 -5.59
C THR A 8 16.95 12.79 -6.40
N ARG A 9 16.03 13.50 -5.76
CA ARG A 9 15.17 14.52 -6.41
C ARG A 9 15.95 15.68 -7.01
N GLU A 10 17.16 15.93 -6.54
CA GLU A 10 18.02 17.00 -7.05
C GLU A 10 18.80 16.58 -8.30
N LEU A 11 18.75 15.30 -8.68
CA LEU A 11 19.44 14.80 -9.87
C LEU A 11 18.71 15.23 -11.17
N PRO A 12 19.45 15.36 -12.29
CA PRO A 12 18.87 15.45 -13.61
C PRO A 12 17.85 14.33 -13.85
N VAL A 13 16.80 14.60 -14.61
CA VAL A 13 15.65 13.69 -14.78
C VAL A 13 16.07 12.28 -15.19
N LEU A 14 17.05 12.15 -16.09
CA LEU A 14 17.53 10.85 -16.57
C LEU A 14 18.24 10.06 -15.45
N GLU A 15 19.10 10.71 -14.66
CA GLU A 15 19.79 10.10 -13.52
C GLU A 15 18.83 9.75 -12.38
N LEU A 16 17.82 10.60 -12.14
CA LEU A 16 16.74 10.31 -11.19
C LEU A 16 15.98 9.04 -11.60
N LEU A 17 15.61 8.92 -12.87
CA LEU A 17 14.88 7.75 -13.38
C LEU A 17 15.73 6.48 -13.30
N ASP A 18 17.01 6.55 -13.67
CA ASP A 18 17.95 5.43 -13.57
C ASP A 18 18.09 4.95 -12.11
N TYR A 19 18.23 5.89 -11.17
CA TYR A 19 18.28 5.54 -9.75
C TYR A 19 16.99 4.88 -9.27
N ILE A 20 15.82 5.44 -9.62
CA ILE A 20 14.52 4.86 -9.25
C ILE A 20 14.43 3.44 -9.82
N TRP A 21 14.81 3.27 -11.09
CA TRP A 21 14.80 1.96 -11.74
C TRP A 21 15.68 0.95 -11.00
N CYS A 22 16.94 1.29 -10.75
CA CYS A 22 17.89 0.46 -10.02
C CYS A 22 17.39 0.12 -8.60
N HIS A 23 16.82 1.11 -7.90
CA HIS A 23 16.24 0.90 -6.58
C HIS A 23 15.09 -0.11 -6.60
N GLN A 24 14.16 0.04 -7.56
CA GLN A 24 13.02 -0.87 -7.69
C GLN A 24 13.45 -2.26 -8.12
N MET A 25 14.39 -2.38 -9.06
CA MET A 25 14.97 -3.65 -9.47
C MET A 25 15.64 -4.38 -8.28
N ALA A 26 16.47 -3.69 -7.50
CA ALA A 26 17.12 -4.27 -6.33
C ALA A 26 16.10 -4.65 -5.23
N HIS A 27 15.08 -3.83 -5.00
CA HIS A 27 14.01 -4.15 -4.06
C HIS A 27 13.19 -5.36 -4.53
N HIS A 28 12.86 -5.44 -5.82
CA HIS A 28 12.17 -6.56 -6.43
C HIS A 28 12.97 -7.86 -6.29
N TYR A 29 14.26 -7.84 -6.61
CA TYR A 29 15.14 -9.00 -6.46
C TYR A 29 15.18 -9.52 -5.01
N LYS A 30 15.27 -8.64 -4.01
CA LYS A 30 15.21 -9.03 -2.59
C LYS A 30 13.88 -9.70 -2.22
N ARG A 31 12.76 -9.22 -2.78
CA ARG A 31 11.43 -9.77 -2.53
C ARG A 31 11.23 -11.12 -3.21
N GLN A 32 11.71 -11.25 -4.45
CA GLN A 32 11.66 -12.47 -5.22
C GLN A 32 12.51 -13.58 -4.56
N THR A 33 13.75 -13.26 -4.18
CA THR A 33 14.61 -14.22 -3.47
C THR A 33 14.01 -14.65 -2.14
N TYR A 34 13.47 -13.71 -1.37
CA TYR A 34 12.70 -14.04 -0.16
C TYR A 34 11.53 -14.97 -0.45
N ALA A 35 10.71 -14.67 -1.47
CA ALA A 35 9.56 -15.49 -1.85
C ALA A 35 9.92 -16.92 -2.27
N LEU A 36 11.09 -17.11 -2.90
CA LEU A 36 11.64 -18.42 -3.26
C LEU A 36 12.18 -19.22 -2.06
N THR A 37 12.63 -18.53 -1.02
CA THR A 37 13.12 -19.18 0.22
C THR A 37 12.00 -19.61 1.17
N LEU A 38 10.75 -19.20 0.91
CA LEU A 38 9.63 -19.53 1.79
C LEU A 38 9.38 -21.04 1.76
N PRO A 39 9.37 -21.70 2.94
CA PRO A 39 9.09 -23.13 3.01
C PRO A 39 7.66 -23.40 2.55
N SER A 40 7.49 -24.48 1.78
CA SER A 40 6.19 -24.89 1.21
C SER A 40 5.18 -25.40 2.24
N THR A 41 5.56 -25.53 3.53
CA THR A 41 4.87 -26.44 4.45
C THR A 41 4.53 -25.89 5.84
N ASP A 42 5.18 -24.83 6.32
CA ASP A 42 4.99 -24.39 7.73
C ASP A 42 3.79 -23.44 7.93
N SER A 43 3.45 -22.64 6.93
CA SER A 43 2.26 -21.78 6.95
C SER A 43 1.96 -21.25 5.55
N ASP A 44 0.69 -21.11 5.21
CA ASP A 44 0.27 -20.50 3.94
C ASP A 44 0.55 -18.99 3.90
N TYR A 45 0.80 -18.34 5.05
CA TYR A 45 0.93 -16.89 5.17
C TYR A 45 2.38 -16.41 5.37
N VAL A 46 2.63 -15.16 4.99
CA VAL A 46 3.94 -14.51 5.17
C VAL A 46 4.26 -14.33 6.66
N ALA A 47 5.43 -14.81 7.08
CA ALA A 47 5.88 -14.88 8.48
C ALA A 47 5.74 -13.58 9.29
N LYS A 48 5.98 -12.42 8.65
CA LYS A 48 5.85 -11.12 9.32
C LYS A 48 4.42 -10.85 9.80
N HIS A 49 3.43 -11.23 9.00
CA HIS A 49 2.01 -11.01 9.32
C HIS A 49 1.49 -12.07 10.30
N LEU A 50 2.05 -13.28 10.27
CA LEU A 50 1.80 -14.29 11.30
C LEU A 50 2.17 -13.80 12.69
N LYS A 51 3.31 -13.11 12.87
CA LYS A 51 3.67 -12.58 14.19
C LYS A 51 2.62 -11.60 14.73
N VAL A 52 2.18 -10.65 13.91
CA VAL A 52 1.15 -9.68 14.30
C VAL A 52 -0.14 -10.41 14.69
N PHE A 53 -0.49 -11.44 13.93
CA PHE A 53 -1.66 -12.24 14.20
C PHE A 53 -1.54 -13.07 15.48
N THR A 54 -0.40 -13.71 15.74
CA THR A 54 -0.19 -14.46 17.00
C THR A 54 -0.25 -13.52 18.21
N ASP A 55 0.33 -12.33 18.10
CA ASP A 55 0.25 -11.31 19.16
C ASP A 55 -1.21 -10.88 19.40
N ASN A 56 -1.98 -10.68 18.31
CA ASN A 56 -3.41 -10.37 18.40
C ASN A 56 -4.22 -11.53 18.97
N CYS A 57 -3.87 -12.79 18.68
CA CYS A 57 -4.50 -13.98 19.25
C CYS A 57 -4.31 -14.04 20.76
N VAL A 58 -3.13 -13.67 21.26
CA VAL A 58 -2.87 -13.59 22.71
C VAL A 58 -3.70 -12.46 23.33
N ALA A 59 -3.71 -11.28 22.71
CA ALA A 59 -4.49 -10.14 23.21
C ALA A 59 -6.00 -10.42 23.22
N ALA A 60 -6.52 -11.19 22.25
CA ALA A 60 -7.94 -11.52 22.10
C ALA A 60 -8.58 -12.11 23.37
N TRP A 61 -7.80 -12.87 24.16
CA TRP A 61 -8.26 -13.49 25.41
C TRP A 61 -8.60 -12.49 26.52
N THR A 62 -8.15 -11.26 26.42
CA THR A 62 -8.40 -10.21 27.43
C THR A 62 -9.72 -9.48 27.22
N PHE A 63 -10.38 -9.70 26.09
CA PHE A 63 -11.59 -9.00 25.73
C PHE A 63 -12.84 -9.77 26.14
N LYS A 64 -13.87 -9.03 26.55
CA LYS A 64 -15.20 -9.57 26.78
C LYS A 64 -16.04 -9.38 25.53
N VAL A 65 -16.65 -10.45 25.05
CA VAL A 65 -17.50 -10.40 23.84
C VAL A 65 -18.97 -10.49 24.26
N THR A 66 -19.79 -9.61 23.70
CA THR A 66 -21.25 -9.64 23.85
C THR A 66 -21.86 -9.79 22.45
N PRO A 67 -22.29 -10.99 22.06
CA PRO A 67 -22.95 -11.23 20.78
C PRO A 67 -24.22 -10.39 20.62
N SER A 68 -24.49 -9.91 19.40
CA SER A 68 -25.71 -9.16 19.08
C SER A 68 -26.57 -9.90 18.06
N VAL A 69 -26.06 -10.07 16.84
CA VAL A 69 -26.72 -10.76 15.72
C VAL A 69 -25.69 -11.63 15.00
N HIS A 70 -26.10 -12.44 14.02
CA HIS A 70 -25.23 -13.37 13.30
C HIS A 70 -23.87 -12.77 12.95
N LEU A 71 -22.81 -13.31 13.56
CA LEU A 71 -21.41 -12.90 13.38
C LEU A 71 -21.11 -11.42 13.71
N GLN A 72 -21.97 -10.74 14.47
CA GLN A 72 -21.75 -9.39 14.96
C GLN A 72 -21.76 -9.35 16.48
N ALA A 73 -20.76 -8.71 17.07
CA ALA A 73 -20.61 -8.59 18.52
C ALA A 73 -20.06 -7.24 18.94
N LEU A 74 -20.43 -6.84 20.15
CA LEU A 74 -19.77 -5.77 20.87
C LEU A 74 -18.62 -6.37 21.69
N VAL A 75 -17.41 -5.88 21.46
CA VAL A 75 -16.20 -6.34 22.14
C VAL A 75 -15.72 -5.26 23.09
N GLU A 76 -15.59 -5.59 24.37
CA GLU A 76 -15.17 -4.67 25.43
C GLU A 76 -13.74 -5.01 25.87
N GLY A 77 -12.86 -4.01 25.84
CA GLY A 77 -11.47 -4.14 26.28
C GLY A 77 -11.29 -4.00 27.79
N PRO A 78 -10.10 -4.34 28.31
CA PRO A 78 -9.79 -4.21 29.74
C PRO A 78 -9.96 -2.79 30.29
N GLY A 79 -9.81 -1.77 29.42
CA GLY A 79 -9.99 -0.35 29.76
C GLY A 79 -11.43 0.15 29.67
N GLY A 80 -12.40 -0.70 29.34
CA GLY A 80 -13.81 -0.31 29.13
C GLY A 80 -14.12 0.25 27.74
N ASP A 81 -13.12 0.34 26.85
CA ASP A 81 -13.31 0.70 25.45
C ASP A 81 -14.15 -0.35 24.73
N LYS A 82 -15.07 0.10 23.87
CA LYS A 82 -16.03 -0.76 23.17
C LYS A 82 -15.83 -0.70 21.67
N TYR A 83 -15.83 -1.86 21.06
CA TYR A 83 -15.63 -2.03 19.63
C TYR A 83 -16.78 -2.80 19.02
N ASP A 84 -17.38 -2.24 17.96
CA ASP A 84 -18.34 -2.96 17.13
C ASP A 84 -17.54 -3.81 16.13
N VAL A 85 -17.84 -5.10 16.12
CA VAL A 85 -17.16 -6.11 15.30
C VAL A 85 -18.20 -6.88 14.52
N MET A 86 -18.02 -6.97 13.21
CA MET A 86 -18.81 -7.78 12.30
C MET A 86 -17.87 -8.70 11.53
N LEU A 87 -18.10 -10.00 11.53
CA LEU A 87 -17.33 -10.96 10.78
C LEU A 87 -18.13 -11.39 9.55
N ASP A 88 -17.73 -10.94 8.38
CA ASP A 88 -18.39 -11.31 7.13
C ASP A 88 -17.39 -12.02 6.21
N PRO A 89 -17.53 -13.35 5.99
CA PRO A 89 -16.68 -14.09 5.06
C PRO A 89 -16.81 -13.61 3.61
N GLU A 90 -17.94 -13.02 3.21
CA GLU A 90 -18.22 -12.60 1.83
C GLU A 90 -17.66 -11.20 1.52
N LEU A 91 -17.57 -10.31 2.51
CA LEU A 91 -17.04 -8.94 2.36
C LEU A 91 -15.50 -8.83 2.32
N LYS A 92 -14.79 -9.90 1.93
CA LYS A 92 -13.31 -9.97 1.93
C LYS A 92 -12.71 -9.71 3.32
N GLY A 93 -13.40 -10.13 4.37
CA GLY A 93 -12.97 -9.99 5.77
C GLY A 93 -14.04 -9.35 6.65
N GLY A 94 -13.75 -9.27 7.94
CA GLY A 94 -14.63 -8.60 8.90
C GLY A 94 -14.39 -7.10 9.01
N MET A 95 -15.32 -6.42 9.66
CA MET A 95 -15.24 -5.03 10.04
C MET A 95 -15.03 -4.92 11.56
N CYS A 96 -14.18 -3.98 11.95
CA CYS A 96 -14.06 -3.55 13.34
C CYS A 96 -14.02 -2.02 13.43
N SER A 97 -14.67 -1.43 14.42
CA SER A 97 -14.63 0.01 14.64
C SER A 97 -13.21 0.55 14.91
N CYS A 98 -12.25 -0.30 15.32
CA CYS A 98 -10.85 0.09 15.50
C CYS A 98 -10.09 0.38 14.20
N ARG A 99 -10.68 0.09 13.02
CA ARG A 99 -10.12 0.30 11.68
C ARG A 99 -8.86 -0.50 11.31
N PHE A 100 -8.19 -1.12 12.28
CA PHE A 100 -7.02 -1.95 12.03
C PHE A 100 -7.31 -3.06 11.02
N PHE A 101 -8.45 -3.73 11.18
CA PHE A 101 -8.83 -4.85 10.32
C PHE A 101 -8.97 -4.40 8.86
N GLN A 102 -9.64 -3.28 8.62
CA GLN A 102 -9.87 -2.75 7.28
C GLN A 102 -8.60 -2.15 6.65
N GLN A 103 -7.70 -1.59 7.47
CA GLN A 103 -6.47 -0.98 6.99
C GLN A 103 -5.38 -1.99 6.67
N TYR A 104 -5.23 -3.00 7.53
CA TYR A 104 -4.17 -3.99 7.44
C TYR A 104 -4.63 -5.32 6.89
N LEU A 105 -5.94 -5.50 6.62
CA LEU A 105 -6.50 -6.73 6.04
C LEU A 105 -6.11 -8.02 6.81
N VAL A 106 -5.80 -7.86 8.10
CA VAL A 106 -5.48 -8.90 9.08
C VAL A 106 -6.43 -8.70 10.27
N PRO A 107 -7.04 -9.76 10.80
CA PRO A 107 -7.90 -9.67 11.97
C PRO A 107 -7.21 -8.96 13.14
N CYS A 108 -7.84 -7.91 13.66
CA CYS A 108 -7.42 -7.28 14.91
C CYS A 108 -7.78 -8.17 16.12
N ALA A 109 -7.19 -7.92 17.28
CA ALA A 109 -7.50 -8.69 18.49
C ALA A 109 -9.00 -8.73 18.83
N HIS A 110 -9.75 -7.65 18.56
CA HIS A 110 -11.21 -7.61 18.75
C HIS A 110 -11.94 -8.56 17.80
N ALA A 111 -11.56 -8.57 16.52
CA ALA A 111 -12.12 -9.46 15.53
C ALA A 111 -11.81 -10.93 15.87
N ILE A 112 -10.61 -11.21 16.36
CA ILE A 112 -10.21 -12.55 16.80
C ILE A 112 -11.02 -12.99 18.03
N ALA A 113 -11.23 -12.10 19.00
CA ALA A 113 -12.08 -12.39 20.16
C ALA A 113 -13.50 -12.76 19.72
N ALA A 114 -14.10 -11.99 18.80
CA ALA A 114 -15.39 -12.33 18.21
C ALA A 114 -15.35 -13.66 17.44
N CYS A 115 -14.26 -13.97 16.72
CA CYS A 115 -14.12 -15.25 16.04
C CYS A 115 -14.18 -16.42 17.03
N TYR A 116 -13.49 -16.32 18.17
CA TYR A 116 -13.53 -17.35 19.22
C TYR A 116 -14.94 -17.52 19.79
N GLU A 117 -15.65 -16.43 20.07
CA GLU A 117 -17.02 -16.48 20.56
C GLU A 117 -17.98 -17.18 19.58
N PHE A 118 -17.79 -16.93 18.27
CA PHE A 118 -18.61 -17.52 17.21
C PHE A 118 -18.10 -18.87 16.67
N ASN A 119 -17.12 -19.49 17.34
CA ASN A 119 -16.46 -20.73 16.90
C ASN A 119 -15.93 -20.66 15.45
N GLN A 120 -15.49 -19.49 15.02
CA GLN A 120 -14.86 -19.28 13.72
C GLN A 120 -13.34 -19.36 13.85
N ALA A 121 -12.70 -19.92 12.83
CA ALA A 121 -11.24 -19.94 12.73
C ALA A 121 -10.76 -18.54 12.30
N PRO A 122 -10.01 -17.79 13.15
CA PRO A 122 -9.64 -16.41 12.82
C PRO A 122 -8.75 -16.32 11.57
N GLY A 123 -7.96 -17.36 11.30
CA GLY A 123 -7.13 -17.47 10.10
C GLY A 123 -7.90 -17.41 8.78
N LYS A 124 -9.21 -17.70 8.77
CA LYS A 124 -10.05 -17.62 7.55
C LYS A 124 -10.30 -16.18 7.09
N TYR A 125 -10.12 -15.21 7.98
CA TYR A 125 -10.39 -13.81 7.67
C TYR A 125 -9.13 -13.00 7.35
N PHE A 126 -8.01 -13.68 7.12
CA PHE A 126 -6.88 -13.05 6.45
C PHE A 126 -7.21 -12.79 4.99
N ASP A 127 -6.80 -11.63 4.50
CA ASP A 127 -6.83 -11.39 3.07
C ASP A 127 -5.75 -12.23 2.34
N LYS A 128 -6.11 -12.67 1.14
CA LYS A 128 -5.27 -13.50 0.28
C LYS A 128 -3.95 -12.83 -0.09
N CYS A 129 -3.88 -11.49 -0.05
CA CYS A 129 -2.64 -10.75 -0.31
C CYS A 129 -1.48 -11.12 0.64
N TYR A 130 -1.77 -11.77 1.77
CA TYR A 130 -0.77 -12.27 2.72
C TYR A 130 -0.37 -13.73 2.50
N LEU A 131 -0.92 -14.41 1.49
CA LEU A 131 -0.50 -15.75 1.14
C LEU A 131 0.89 -15.76 0.52
N ASN A 132 1.67 -16.78 0.83
CA ASN A 132 2.99 -17.01 0.25
C ASN A 132 2.88 -17.22 -1.27
N SER A 133 1.83 -17.90 -1.74
CA SER A 133 1.54 -18.07 -3.17
C SER A 133 1.28 -16.73 -3.87
N THR A 134 0.49 -15.84 -3.28
CA THR A 134 0.23 -14.51 -3.84
C THR A 134 1.50 -13.66 -3.87
N LEU A 135 2.37 -13.77 -2.85
CA LEU A 135 3.67 -13.12 -2.88
C LEU A 135 4.56 -13.67 -4.00
N GLN A 136 4.62 -14.99 -4.18
CA GLN A 136 5.39 -15.62 -5.26
C GLN A 136 4.90 -15.18 -6.63
N GLU A 137 3.59 -15.20 -6.85
CA GLU A 137 2.94 -14.75 -8.09
C GLU A 137 3.25 -13.27 -8.37
N ALA A 138 3.13 -12.40 -7.36
CA ALA A 138 3.40 -10.96 -7.50
C ALA A 138 4.85 -10.63 -7.91
N TYR A 139 5.81 -11.47 -7.54
CA TYR A 139 7.25 -11.28 -7.83
C TYR A 139 7.80 -12.29 -8.84
N GLN A 140 6.93 -13.02 -9.56
CA GLN A 140 7.33 -14.04 -10.51
C GLN A 140 8.04 -13.45 -11.73
N VAL A 141 7.55 -12.32 -12.23
CA VAL A 141 8.10 -11.64 -13.40
C VAL A 141 9.28 -10.76 -12.96
N PRO A 142 10.50 -10.99 -13.45
CA PRO A 142 11.66 -10.19 -13.07
C PRO A 142 11.56 -8.77 -13.65
N TYR A 143 12.15 -7.80 -12.93
CA TYR A 143 12.41 -6.48 -13.50
C TYR A 143 13.44 -6.59 -14.63
N PRO A 144 13.19 -5.99 -15.81
CA PRO A 144 14.18 -6.01 -16.87
C PRO A 144 15.40 -5.16 -16.48
N MET A 145 16.58 -5.66 -16.83
CA MET A 145 17.80 -4.86 -16.78
C MET A 145 17.76 -3.85 -17.92
N VAL A 146 17.92 -2.57 -17.58
CA VAL A 146 17.91 -1.47 -18.54
C VAL A 146 19.20 -0.69 -18.33
N LEU A 147 19.94 -0.48 -19.41
CA LEU A 147 21.11 0.39 -19.43
C LEU A 147 20.67 1.72 -20.05
N LEU A 148 20.73 2.79 -19.26
CA LEU A 148 20.32 4.13 -19.70
C LEU A 148 21.07 4.57 -20.98
N SER A 149 22.33 4.16 -21.13
CA SER A 149 23.18 4.44 -22.30
C SER A 149 22.77 3.71 -23.58
N GLU A 150 22.00 2.64 -23.46
CA GLU A 150 21.54 1.80 -24.58
C GLU A 150 20.10 2.09 -24.97
N LEU A 151 19.46 3.08 -24.34
CA LEU A 151 18.11 3.50 -24.70
C LEU A 151 18.13 4.21 -26.06
N ASP A 152 17.31 3.70 -26.97
CA ASP A 152 17.08 4.36 -28.25
C ASP A 152 16.39 5.71 -28.02
N LEU A 153 16.90 6.74 -28.69
CA LEU A 153 16.25 8.05 -28.73
C LEU A 153 14.98 7.92 -29.56
N ASP A 154 13.83 8.04 -28.90
CA ASP A 154 12.56 8.16 -29.60
C ASP A 154 12.47 9.55 -30.26
N THR A 155 12.76 9.58 -31.56
CA THR A 155 12.71 10.80 -32.37
C THR A 155 11.28 11.18 -32.79
N ALA A 156 10.28 10.32 -32.53
CA ALA A 156 8.88 10.61 -32.85
C ALA A 156 8.18 11.40 -31.74
N LEU A 157 8.79 11.54 -30.55
CA LEU A 157 8.24 12.28 -29.43
C LEU A 157 8.70 13.73 -29.44
N ASP A 158 7.81 14.62 -29.86
CA ASP A 158 8.00 16.05 -29.65
C ASP A 158 7.86 16.40 -28.16
N PRO A 159 8.64 17.38 -27.64
CA PRO A 159 8.42 17.90 -26.31
C PRO A 159 6.97 18.42 -26.19
N PRO A 160 6.34 18.27 -25.02
CA PRO A 160 4.96 18.72 -24.84
C PRO A 160 4.85 20.19 -25.23
N GLN A 161 3.91 20.50 -26.11
CA GLN A 161 3.70 21.88 -26.56
C GLN A 161 3.40 22.76 -25.35
N ARG A 162 4.35 23.64 -25.00
CA ARG A 162 4.19 24.59 -23.91
C ARG A 162 3.11 25.58 -24.29
N LYS A 163 1.91 25.39 -23.76
CA LYS A 163 0.92 26.46 -23.71
C LYS A 163 1.40 27.47 -22.68
N MET A 164 1.69 28.69 -23.14
CA MET A 164 1.98 29.79 -22.24
C MET A 164 0.70 30.11 -21.48
N HIS A 165 0.58 29.57 -20.26
CA HIS A 165 -0.49 29.97 -19.36
C HIS A 165 -0.37 31.49 -19.15
N ARG A 166 -1.51 32.20 -19.10
CA ARG A 166 -1.49 33.60 -18.68
C ARG A 166 -0.76 33.64 -17.35
N GLY A 167 0.42 34.26 -17.34
CA GLY A 167 1.22 34.39 -16.15
C GLY A 167 0.42 35.10 -15.05
N ARG A 168 1.00 35.16 -13.86
CA ARG A 168 0.43 35.95 -12.77
C ARG A 168 -0.01 37.33 -13.29
N PRO A 169 -1.26 37.76 -13.04
CA PRO A 169 -1.70 39.10 -13.42
C PRO A 169 -0.70 40.12 -12.91
N ALA A 170 -0.24 41.01 -13.79
CA ALA A 170 0.67 42.06 -13.39
C ALA A 170 0.02 42.90 -12.29
N THR A 171 0.71 43.08 -11.16
CA THR A 171 0.21 43.84 -10.01
C THR A 171 -0.07 45.30 -10.37
N VAL A 172 0.65 45.83 -11.36
CA VAL A 172 0.50 47.20 -11.86
C VAL A 172 -0.28 47.17 -13.18
N ARG A 173 -1.34 47.97 -13.24
CA ARG A 173 -2.11 48.20 -14.47
C ARG A 173 -1.21 48.90 -15.49
N LYS A 174 -1.06 48.33 -16.68
CA LYS A 174 -0.39 48.99 -17.80
C LYS A 174 -1.35 49.97 -18.46
N GLU A 175 -0.85 51.16 -18.80
CA GLU A 175 -1.53 52.16 -19.62
C GLU A 175 -1.95 51.53 -20.97
N PRO A 176 -3.11 51.91 -21.53
CA PRO A 176 -3.55 51.44 -22.84
C PRO A 176 -2.51 51.78 -23.91
N GLY A 177 -2.06 50.78 -24.67
CA GLY A 177 -1.06 50.92 -25.74
C GLY A 177 0.37 50.50 -25.37
N ALA A 178 0.68 50.24 -24.10
CA ALA A 178 2.03 49.84 -23.65
C ALA A 178 2.30 48.32 -23.71
N GLY A 179 1.54 47.57 -24.51
CA GLY A 179 1.72 46.12 -24.68
C GLY A 179 2.80 45.80 -25.71
N PRO A 180 3.56 44.70 -25.55
CA PRO A 180 4.47 44.26 -26.61
C PRO A 180 3.67 43.97 -27.89
N PRO A 181 4.25 44.22 -29.08
CA PRO A 181 3.60 43.91 -30.34
C PRO A 181 3.22 42.43 -30.37
N ARG A 182 1.99 42.17 -30.81
CA ARG A 182 1.45 40.82 -30.94
C ARG A 182 2.28 40.08 -31.98
N GLN A 183 3.14 39.15 -31.55
CA GLN A 183 3.84 38.26 -32.46
C GLN A 183 2.79 37.40 -33.17
N THR A 184 2.59 37.67 -34.45
CA THR A 184 1.83 36.83 -35.38
C THR A 184 2.69 35.64 -35.73
N MET A 185 2.23 34.44 -35.37
CA MET A 185 2.65 33.20 -36.04
C MET A 185 1.97 33.10 -37.39
#